data_AF-A0AAJ6VV15-F1
#
_entry.id   AF-A0AAJ6VV15-F1
#
_cell.length_a   1.000
_cell.length_b   1.000
_cell.length_c   1.000
_cell.angle_alpha   90.00
_cell.angle_beta   90.00
_cell.angle_gamma   90.00
#
_symmetry.space_group_name_H-M   'P 1'
#
loop_
_entity.id
_entity.type
_entity.pdbx_description
1 polymer ?
#
loop_
_entity_poly.entity_id
_entity_poly.type
_entity_poly.pdbx_seq_one_letter_code
_entity_poly.pdbx_strand_id
1 'polypeptide(L)'
;MGSSVTDDEVIRRKLLVDGEGMGDDRRIDLLLKSFFKWVNKPAESDDQQSSLDSLENTIDGCLMSMIKSQKVMSMNEAELSQYNKLYLQIEEDIQKTSADIEKSKVDFKTAREVRCYREQYHALSKVIAEEKDRKETTKDLAKAEIGMLELNRKREQLAARIEQHRRQFQVLLSAVQQLQSLNGKDEEPLEEGEMQEAEKLEDLSEEDTIMSME
;
A
#
# COMPACT_ATOMS: atom_id res chain seq x y z
N MET A 1 -16.71 -45.97 -36.49
CA MET A 1 -16.94 -45.48 -35.12
C MET A 1 -16.47 -46.55 -34.15
N GLY A 2 -15.18 -46.51 -33.78
CA GLY A 2 -14.64 -47.40 -32.75
C GLY A 2 -14.52 -46.59 -31.47
N SER A 3 -15.38 -46.87 -30.49
CA SER A 3 -15.21 -46.37 -29.14
C SER A 3 -13.93 -46.98 -28.60
N SER A 4 -12.87 -46.16 -28.49
CA SER A 4 -11.69 -46.53 -27.72
C SER A 4 -12.16 -46.74 -26.29
N VAL A 5 -12.17 -47.99 -25.85
CA VAL A 5 -12.38 -48.34 -24.44
C VAL A 5 -11.51 -47.40 -23.62
N THR A 6 -12.15 -46.56 -22.80
CA THR A 6 -11.42 -45.59 -21.98
C THR A 6 -10.57 -46.36 -20.99
N ASP A 7 -9.36 -45.88 -20.69
CA ASP A 7 -8.44 -46.58 -19.78
C ASP A 7 -9.10 -46.94 -18.44
N ASP A 8 -10.02 -46.09 -17.95
CA ASP A 8 -10.85 -46.35 -16.78
C ASP A 8 -11.78 -47.57 -16.91
N GLU A 9 -12.29 -47.87 -18.10
CA GLU A 9 -13.05 -49.10 -18.35
C GLU A 9 -12.15 -50.34 -18.38
N VAL A 10 -10.94 -50.23 -18.93
CA VAL A 10 -9.95 -51.32 -18.90
C VAL A 10 -9.51 -51.61 -17.48
N ILE A 11 -9.22 -50.56 -16.71
CA ILE A 11 -8.81 -50.63 -15.31
C ILE A 11 -9.95 -51.23 -14.48
N ARG A 12 -11.20 -50.77 -14.64
CA ARG A 12 -12.36 -51.37 -13.96
C ARG A 12 -12.56 -52.84 -14.31
N ARG A 13 -12.49 -53.22 -15.59
CA ARG A 13 -12.63 -54.63 -16.00
C ARG A 13 -11.53 -55.49 -15.41
N LYS A 14 -10.28 -55.00 -15.39
CA LYS A 14 -9.14 -55.74 -14.83
C LYS A 14 -9.23 -55.86 -13.31
N LEU A 15 -9.66 -54.80 -12.61
CA LEU A 15 -9.93 -54.82 -11.17
C LEU A 15 -11.11 -55.72 -10.80
N LEU A 16 -12.14 -55.84 -11.64
CA LEU A 16 -13.25 -56.78 -11.42
C LEU A 16 -12.82 -58.23 -11.64
N VAL A 17 -11.97 -58.48 -12.64
CA VAL A 17 -11.45 -59.83 -12.96
C VAL A 17 -10.40 -60.31 -11.95
N ASP A 18 -9.52 -59.42 -11.47
CA ASP A 18 -8.51 -59.74 -10.44
C ASP A 18 -9.05 -59.54 -9.00
N GLY A 19 -10.13 -58.76 -8.83
CA GLY A 19 -10.73 -58.42 -7.53
C GLY A 19 -11.77 -59.42 -7.03
N GLU A 20 -12.28 -60.29 -7.89
CA GLU A 20 -12.89 -61.55 -7.45
C GLU A 20 -11.76 -62.53 -7.15
N GLY A 21 -11.70 -63.03 -5.91
CA GLY A 21 -10.68 -63.96 -5.40
C GLY A 21 -10.60 -65.33 -6.09
N MET A 22 -10.95 -65.44 -7.37
CA MET A 22 -10.83 -66.62 -8.22
C MET A 22 -9.42 -67.22 -8.24
N GLY A 23 -8.38 -66.46 -7.88
CA GLY A 23 -7.02 -66.99 -7.76
C GLY A 23 -6.86 -67.87 -6.52
N ASP A 24 -7.18 -67.33 -5.35
CA ASP A 24 -6.97 -68.03 -4.07
C ASP A 24 -8.08 -69.04 -3.77
N ASP A 25 -9.34 -68.75 -4.11
CA ASP A 25 -10.45 -69.70 -3.97
C ASP A 25 -10.24 -70.94 -4.86
N ARG A 26 -9.76 -70.75 -6.09
CA ARG A 26 -9.36 -71.86 -6.98
C ARG A 26 -8.15 -72.62 -6.46
N ARG A 27 -7.17 -71.95 -5.83
CA ARG A 27 -6.01 -72.62 -5.22
C ARG A 27 -6.44 -73.48 -4.04
N ILE A 28 -7.34 -72.97 -3.20
CA ILE A 28 -7.92 -73.69 -2.06
C ILE A 28 -8.75 -74.88 -2.54
N ASP A 29 -9.60 -74.71 -3.57
CA ASP A 29 -10.37 -75.79 -4.17
C ASP A 29 -9.46 -76.89 -4.78
N LEU A 30 -8.37 -76.50 -5.45
CA LEU A 30 -7.37 -77.44 -5.97
C LEU A 30 -6.61 -78.17 -4.85
N LEU A 31 -6.25 -77.46 -3.78
CA LEU A 31 -5.62 -78.04 -2.59
C LEU A 31 -6.55 -79.08 -1.94
N LEU A 32 -7.82 -78.75 -1.74
CA LEU A 32 -8.82 -79.66 -1.18
C LEU A 32 -9.01 -80.90 -2.07
N LYS A 33 -9.12 -80.72 -3.39
CA LYS A 33 -9.22 -81.83 -4.35
C LYS A 33 -7.96 -82.70 -4.36
N SER A 34 -6.78 -82.10 -4.23
CA SER A 34 -5.49 -82.80 -4.12
C SER A 34 -5.43 -83.64 -2.84
N PHE A 35 -5.83 -83.04 -1.72
CA PHE A 35 -5.89 -83.68 -0.41
C PHE A 35 -6.84 -84.89 -0.42
N PHE A 36 -8.10 -84.72 -0.88
CA PHE A 36 -9.05 -85.83 -0.97
C PHE A 36 -8.58 -86.95 -1.88
N LYS A 37 -7.88 -86.63 -2.97
CA LYS A 37 -7.27 -87.65 -3.84
C LYS A 37 -6.15 -88.41 -3.14
N TRP A 38 -5.31 -87.70 -2.38
CA TRP A 38 -4.21 -88.31 -1.62
C TRP A 38 -4.72 -89.23 -0.50
N VAL A 39 -5.74 -88.81 0.27
CA VAL A 39 -6.36 -89.59 1.35
C VAL A 39 -6.99 -90.90 0.84
N ASN A 40 -7.55 -90.89 -0.36
CA ASN A 40 -8.23 -92.05 -0.95
C ASN A 40 -7.31 -92.98 -1.76
N LYS A 41 -5.98 -92.74 -1.78
CA LYS A 41 -5.03 -93.64 -2.45
C LYS A 41 -4.71 -94.86 -1.58
N PRO A 42 -4.61 -96.07 -2.17
CA PRO A 42 -4.16 -97.26 -1.45
C PRO A 42 -2.68 -97.13 -1.03
N ALA A 43 -2.33 -97.65 0.15
CA ALA A 43 -1.03 -97.48 0.80
C ALA A 43 0.18 -98.14 0.09
N GLU A 44 -0.03 -98.92 -0.97
CA GLU A 44 1.02 -99.61 -1.74
C GLU A 44 1.37 -98.90 -3.06
N SER A 45 1.12 -97.60 -3.15
CA SER A 45 1.45 -96.79 -4.31
C SER A 45 2.88 -96.25 -4.22
N ASP A 46 3.73 -96.58 -5.21
CA ASP A 46 5.12 -96.09 -5.32
C ASP A 46 5.24 -94.54 -5.36
N ASP A 47 4.14 -93.82 -5.63
CA ASP A 47 4.07 -92.36 -5.77
C ASP A 47 3.54 -91.61 -4.52
N GLN A 48 3.49 -92.28 -3.37
CA GLN A 48 2.91 -91.67 -2.15
C GLN A 48 3.73 -90.48 -1.64
N GLN A 49 5.06 -90.57 -1.67
CA GLN A 49 5.95 -89.50 -1.21
C GLN A 49 5.89 -88.27 -2.14
N SER A 50 5.97 -88.49 -3.45
CA SER A 50 5.93 -87.39 -4.43
C SER A 50 4.59 -86.64 -4.41
N SER A 51 3.49 -87.34 -4.14
CA SER A 51 2.18 -86.70 -3.97
C SER A 51 1.99 -85.98 -2.63
N LEU A 52 2.68 -86.41 -1.57
CA LEU A 52 2.77 -85.66 -0.30
C LEU A 52 3.60 -84.39 -0.48
N ASP A 53 4.78 -84.46 -1.10
CA ASP A 53 5.63 -83.30 -1.35
C ASP A 53 4.91 -82.25 -2.22
N SER A 54 4.11 -82.70 -3.20
CA SER A 54 3.27 -81.81 -4.02
C SER A 54 2.15 -81.13 -3.20
N LEU A 55 1.58 -81.84 -2.21
CA LEU A 55 0.59 -81.30 -1.29
C LEU A 55 1.22 -80.26 -0.35
N GLU A 56 2.40 -80.53 0.20
CA GLU A 56 3.14 -79.57 1.03
C GLU A 56 3.45 -78.28 0.26
N ASN A 57 3.98 -78.41 -0.97
CA ASN A 57 4.25 -77.25 -1.83
C ASN A 57 2.99 -76.43 -2.16
N THR A 58 1.83 -77.07 -2.32
CA THR A 58 0.57 -76.36 -2.57
C THR A 58 0.03 -75.66 -1.32
N ILE A 59 0.22 -76.25 -0.13
CA ILE A 59 -0.08 -75.61 1.16
C ILE A 59 0.81 -74.38 1.37
N ASP A 60 2.13 -74.52 1.18
CA ASP A 60 3.08 -73.42 1.32
C ASP A 60 2.76 -72.26 0.36
N GLY A 61 2.38 -72.58 -0.88
CA GLY A 61 1.93 -71.57 -1.85
C GLY A 61 0.67 -70.81 -1.39
N CYS A 62 -0.30 -71.50 -0.80
CA CYS A 62 -1.51 -70.87 -0.25
C CYS A 62 -1.18 -69.97 0.95
N LEU A 63 -0.34 -70.45 1.87
CA LEU A 63 0.10 -69.69 3.04
C LEU A 63 0.86 -68.42 2.63
N MET A 64 1.77 -68.52 1.66
CA MET A 64 2.51 -67.36 1.16
C MET A 64 1.59 -66.34 0.48
N SER A 65 0.55 -66.79 -0.24
CA SER A 65 -0.46 -65.88 -0.82
C SER A 65 -1.23 -65.14 0.28
N MET A 66 -1.65 -65.85 1.34
CA MET A 66 -2.33 -65.26 2.49
C MET A 66 -1.47 -64.22 3.22
N ILE A 67 -0.20 -64.56 3.51
CA ILE A 67 0.75 -63.64 4.16
C ILE A 67 0.96 -62.39 3.29
N LYS A 68 1.11 -62.56 1.96
CA LYS A 68 1.23 -61.45 1.02
C LYS A 68 0.00 -60.55 1.07
N SER A 69 -1.21 -61.10 1.03
CA SER A 69 -2.46 -60.35 1.11
C SER A 69 -2.55 -59.53 2.41
N GLN A 70 -2.23 -60.16 3.55
CA GLN A 70 -2.20 -59.47 4.84
C GLN A 70 -1.16 -58.33 4.86
N LYS A 71 0.02 -58.53 4.27
CA LYS A 71 1.05 -57.50 4.20
C LYS A 71 0.62 -56.33 3.31
N VAL A 72 -0.02 -56.60 2.18
CA VAL A 72 -0.58 -55.57 1.29
C VAL A 72 -1.68 -54.80 2.00
N MET A 73 -2.57 -55.46 2.74
CA MET A 73 -3.59 -54.79 3.54
C MET A 73 -2.97 -53.82 4.56
N SER A 74 -1.98 -54.29 5.34
CA SER A 74 -1.28 -53.44 6.32
C SER A 74 -0.53 -52.27 5.66
N MET A 75 0.05 -52.49 4.47
CA MET A 75 0.69 -51.43 3.68
C MET A 75 -0.34 -50.39 3.23
N ASN A 76 -1.48 -50.83 2.69
CA ASN A 76 -2.56 -49.94 2.23
C ASN A 76 -3.13 -49.09 3.38
N GLU A 77 -3.29 -49.65 4.57
CA GLU A 77 -3.72 -48.90 5.77
C GLU A 77 -2.70 -47.81 6.14
N ALA A 78 -1.40 -48.12 6.09
CA ALA A 78 -0.35 -47.16 6.35
C ALA A 78 -0.30 -46.05 5.29
N GLU A 79 -0.43 -46.41 4.01
CA GLU A 79 -0.50 -45.45 2.90
C GLU A 79 -1.72 -44.54 3.03
N LEU A 80 -2.89 -45.09 3.37
CA LEU A 80 -4.11 -44.30 3.59
C LEU A 80 -3.93 -43.28 4.73
N SER A 81 -3.29 -43.69 5.83
CA SER A 81 -2.94 -42.78 6.93
C SER A 81 -2.01 -41.66 6.47
N GLN A 82 -1.02 -41.99 5.64
CA GLN A 82 -0.08 -41.01 5.09
C GLN A 82 -0.77 -40.03 4.11
N TYR A 83 -1.67 -40.51 3.25
CA TYR A 83 -2.45 -39.65 2.38
C TYR A 83 -3.33 -38.70 3.18
N ASN A 84 -4.00 -39.18 4.23
CA ASN A 84 -4.80 -38.30 5.10
C ASN A 84 -3.96 -37.20 5.74
N LYS A 85 -2.75 -37.51 6.21
CA LYS A 85 -1.82 -36.50 6.73
C LYS A 85 -1.42 -35.49 5.66
N LEU A 86 -1.12 -35.96 4.45
CA LEU A 86 -0.76 -35.09 3.34
C LEU A 86 -1.93 -34.14 2.97
N TYR A 87 -3.16 -34.65 2.96
CA TYR A 87 -4.35 -33.81 2.74
C TYR A 87 -4.49 -32.71 3.79
N LEU A 88 -4.30 -33.04 5.06
CA LEU A 88 -4.36 -32.04 6.14
C LEU A 88 -3.24 -31.00 6.03
N GLN A 89 -2.03 -31.41 5.64
CA GLN A 89 -0.92 -30.49 5.41
C GLN A 89 -1.19 -29.55 4.24
N ILE A 90 -1.71 -30.06 3.14
CA ILE A 90 -2.07 -29.24 1.97
C ILE A 90 -3.16 -28.22 2.37
N GLU A 91 -4.15 -28.63 3.14
CA GLU A 91 -5.21 -27.74 3.62
C GLU A 91 -4.65 -26.63 4.53
N GLU A 92 -3.74 -26.97 5.45
CA GLU A 92 -3.05 -25.99 6.30
C GLU A 92 -2.21 -25.00 5.47
N ASP A 93 -1.45 -25.49 4.49
CA ASP A 93 -0.63 -24.68 3.61
C ASP A 93 -1.48 -23.74 2.74
N ILE A 94 -2.64 -24.21 2.25
CA ILE A 94 -3.60 -23.38 1.51
C ILE A 94 -4.12 -22.26 2.41
N GLN A 95 -4.53 -22.57 3.65
CA GLN A 95 -5.03 -21.58 4.59
C GLN A 95 -3.97 -20.55 4.95
N LYS A 96 -2.73 -20.99 5.20
CA LYS A 96 -1.59 -20.11 5.47
C LYS A 96 -1.28 -19.20 4.29
N THR A 97 -1.20 -19.76 3.08
CA THR A 97 -0.96 -18.99 1.86
C THR A 97 -2.07 -17.98 1.61
N SER A 98 -3.33 -18.35 1.87
CA SER A 98 -4.48 -17.44 1.75
C SER A 98 -4.37 -16.26 2.73
N ALA A 99 -3.98 -16.53 3.98
CA ALA A 99 -3.75 -15.49 4.98
C ALA A 99 -2.59 -14.56 4.59
N ASP A 100 -1.49 -15.10 4.07
CA ASP A 100 -0.34 -14.34 3.60
C ASP A 100 -0.71 -13.44 2.40
N ILE A 101 -1.56 -13.92 1.49
CA ILE A 101 -2.09 -13.12 0.38
C ILE A 101 -2.91 -11.95 0.92
N GLU A 102 -3.79 -12.18 1.89
CA GLU A 102 -4.63 -11.11 2.42
C GLU A 102 -3.82 -10.04 3.15
N LYS A 103 -2.81 -10.46 3.92
CA LYS A 103 -1.84 -9.54 4.52
C LYS A 103 -1.09 -8.73 3.46
N SER A 104 -0.57 -9.39 2.43
CA SER A 104 0.15 -8.74 1.34
C SER A 104 -0.71 -7.72 0.58
N LYS A 105 -2.01 -7.97 0.41
CA LYS A 105 -2.95 -6.98 -0.16
C LYS A 105 -3.08 -5.73 0.70
N VAL A 106 -3.16 -5.89 2.02
CA VAL A 106 -3.23 -4.75 2.96
C VAL A 106 -1.94 -3.94 2.88
N ASP A 107 -0.79 -4.61 2.99
CA ASP A 107 0.52 -3.98 2.91
C ASP A 107 0.71 -3.24 1.57
N PHE A 108 0.23 -3.83 0.46
CA PHE A 108 0.26 -3.20 -0.85
C PHE A 108 -0.59 -1.92 -0.93
N LYS A 109 -1.80 -1.92 -0.35
CA LYS A 109 -2.65 -0.72 -0.28
C LYS A 109 -1.94 0.39 0.50
N THR A 110 -1.40 0.08 1.67
CA THR A 110 -0.67 1.05 2.49
C THR A 110 0.59 1.57 1.77
N ALA A 111 1.35 0.70 1.11
CA ALA A 111 2.51 1.10 0.32
C ALA A 111 2.14 2.05 -0.83
N ARG A 112 1.00 1.82 -1.48
CA ARG A 112 0.47 2.69 -2.54
C ARG A 112 0.07 4.06 -1.99
N GLU A 113 -0.58 4.12 -0.83
CA GLU A 113 -0.93 5.36 -0.14
C GLU A 113 0.32 6.17 0.22
N VAL A 114 1.30 5.54 0.86
CA VAL A 114 2.58 6.16 1.22
C VAL A 114 3.29 6.72 -0.03
N ARG A 115 3.28 5.98 -1.14
CA ARG A 115 3.84 6.46 -2.40
C ARG A 115 3.10 7.71 -2.91
N CYS A 116 1.77 7.72 -2.88
CA CYS A 116 0.97 8.86 -3.30
C CYS A 116 1.26 10.10 -2.44
N TYR A 117 1.33 9.94 -1.11
CA TYR A 117 1.73 11.02 -0.22
C TYR A 117 3.13 11.53 -0.51
N ARG A 118 4.09 10.64 -0.75
CA ARG A 118 5.46 11.04 -1.10
C ARG A 118 5.53 11.86 -2.40
N GLU A 119 4.75 11.48 -3.41
CA GLU A 119 4.65 12.23 -4.67
C GLU A 119 4.00 13.61 -4.45
N GLN A 120 2.94 13.69 -3.65
CA GLN A 120 2.31 14.97 -3.27
C GLN A 120 3.25 15.87 -2.48
N TYR A 121 3.97 15.34 -1.50
CA TYR A 121 4.97 16.08 -0.73
C TYR A 121 6.11 16.58 -1.62
N HIS A 122 6.57 15.75 -2.57
CA HIS A 122 7.59 16.18 -3.52
C HIS A 122 7.09 17.31 -4.44
N ALA A 123 5.86 17.22 -4.92
CA ALA A 123 5.24 18.27 -5.74
C ALA A 123 5.13 19.58 -4.94
N LEU A 124 4.62 19.52 -3.71
CA LEU A 124 4.51 20.69 -2.83
C LEU A 124 5.89 21.27 -2.50
N SER A 125 6.88 20.43 -2.21
CA SER A 125 8.25 20.85 -1.94
C SER A 125 8.87 21.59 -3.13
N LYS A 126 8.53 21.19 -4.36
CA LYS A 126 9.02 21.88 -5.56
C LYS A 126 8.45 23.30 -5.65
N VAL A 127 7.14 23.45 -5.42
CA VAL A 127 6.48 24.76 -5.40
C VAL A 127 7.05 25.64 -4.29
N ILE A 128 7.24 25.10 -3.08
CA ILE A 128 7.83 25.84 -1.95
C ILE A 128 9.27 26.28 -2.26
N ALA A 129 10.03 25.49 -3.02
CA ALA A 129 11.42 25.83 -3.38
C ALA A 129 11.52 26.94 -4.45
N GLU A 130 10.45 27.21 -5.20
CA GLU A 130 10.38 28.35 -6.13
C GLU A 130 10.22 29.69 -5.39
N GLU A 131 9.66 29.65 -4.18
CA GLU A 131 9.50 30.81 -3.30
C GLU A 131 10.79 31.18 -2.57
N LYS A 132 10.93 32.47 -2.22
CA LYS A 132 12.10 32.97 -1.48
C LYS A 132 12.20 32.39 -0.08
N ASP A 133 13.42 32.24 0.42
CA ASP A 133 13.64 31.75 1.78
C ASP A 133 13.00 32.67 2.82
N ARG A 134 12.29 32.07 3.77
CA ARG A 134 11.56 32.77 4.83
C ARG A 134 12.48 33.63 5.69
N LYS A 135 13.71 33.19 5.91
CA LYS A 135 14.70 33.95 6.70
C LYS A 135 15.20 35.20 5.96
N GLU A 136 15.26 35.13 4.64
CA GLU A 136 15.67 36.27 3.82
C GLU A 136 14.54 37.28 3.72
N THR A 137 13.32 36.83 3.41
CA THR A 137 12.14 37.71 3.33
C THR A 137 11.87 38.43 4.66
N THR A 138 11.99 37.75 5.80
CA THR A 138 11.85 38.40 7.13
C THR A 138 12.91 39.47 7.40
N LYS A 139 14.16 39.27 6.95
CA LYS A 139 15.20 40.30 7.06
C LYS A 139 14.91 41.50 6.17
N ASP A 140 14.46 41.27 4.95
CA ASP A 140 14.13 42.35 4.02
C ASP A 140 12.91 43.14 4.50
N LEU A 141 11.92 42.47 5.09
CA LEU A 141 10.76 43.09 5.72
C LEU A 141 11.19 44.00 6.90
N ALA A 142 12.06 43.49 7.79
CA ALA A 142 12.60 44.30 8.89
C ALA A 142 13.40 45.52 8.40
N LYS A 143 14.17 45.39 7.31
CA LYS A 143 14.86 46.53 6.70
C LYS A 143 13.87 47.54 6.11
N ALA A 144 12.82 47.07 5.44
CA ALA A 144 11.79 47.93 4.87
C ALA A 144 11.02 48.69 5.97
N GLU A 145 10.69 48.05 7.08
CA GLU A 145 10.08 48.68 8.26
C GLU A 145 10.97 49.80 8.83
N ILE A 146 12.26 49.53 9.02
CA ILE A 146 13.22 50.56 9.48
C ILE A 146 13.27 51.72 8.47
N GLY A 147 13.34 51.42 7.17
CA GLY A 147 13.35 52.43 6.12
C GLY A 147 12.08 53.29 6.09
N MET A 148 10.91 52.69 6.31
CA MET A 148 9.64 53.41 6.44
C MET A 148 9.64 54.36 7.64
N LEU A 149 10.10 53.89 8.80
CA LEU A 149 10.21 54.73 10.00
C LEU A 149 11.14 55.92 9.78
N GLU A 150 12.28 55.72 9.12
CA GLU A 150 13.20 56.80 8.77
C GLU A 150 12.59 57.81 7.80
N LEU A 151 11.89 57.34 6.77
CA LEU A 151 11.22 58.20 5.80
C LEU A 151 10.09 59.01 6.45
N ASN A 152 9.27 58.38 7.29
CA ASN A 152 8.23 59.07 8.06
C ASN A 152 8.82 60.15 8.96
N ARG A 153 9.91 59.85 9.67
CA ARG A 153 10.62 60.85 10.48
C ARG A 153 11.14 62.02 9.63
N LYS A 154 11.71 61.75 8.44
CA LYS A 154 12.16 62.82 7.52
C LYS A 154 10.99 63.64 7.00
N ARG A 155 9.86 63.01 6.69
CA ARG A 155 8.62 63.66 6.27
C ARG A 155 8.12 64.63 7.36
N GLU A 156 8.04 64.17 8.60
CA GLU A 156 7.65 65.01 9.75
C GLU A 156 8.61 66.18 9.97
N GLN A 157 9.93 65.95 9.86
CA GLN A 157 10.92 67.01 9.98
C GLN A 157 10.80 68.07 8.87
N LEU A 158 10.53 67.65 7.64
CA LEU A 158 10.31 68.55 6.51
C LEU A 158 9.00 69.34 6.69
N ALA A 159 7.91 68.68 7.08
CA ALA A 159 6.64 69.32 7.38
C ALA A 159 6.81 70.41 8.47
N ALA A 160 7.51 70.09 9.56
CA ALA A 160 7.82 71.06 10.61
C ALA A 160 8.64 72.26 10.10
N ARG A 161 9.58 72.03 9.17
CA ARG A 161 10.40 73.10 8.57
C ARG A 161 9.58 73.99 7.63
N ILE A 162 8.69 73.40 6.83
CA ILE A 162 7.74 74.13 5.99
C ILE A 162 6.84 75.01 6.86
N GLU A 163 6.31 74.46 7.95
CA GLU A 163 5.47 75.20 8.90
C GLU A 163 6.25 76.35 9.57
N GLN A 164 7.51 76.14 9.94
CA GLN A 164 8.38 77.21 10.44
C GLN A 164 8.57 78.32 9.39
N HIS A 165 8.81 77.97 8.13
CA HIS A 165 8.94 78.94 7.05
C HIS A 165 7.61 79.69 6.83
N ARG A 166 6.47 79.00 6.86
CA ARG A 166 5.12 79.61 6.76
C ARG A 166 4.92 80.67 7.83
N ARG A 167 5.28 80.37 9.09
CA ARG A 167 5.24 81.35 10.20
C ARG A 167 6.19 82.52 10.00
N GLN A 168 7.42 82.28 9.54
CA GLN A 168 8.38 83.34 9.25
C GLN A 168 7.89 84.26 8.12
N PHE A 169 7.31 83.70 7.05
CA PHE A 169 6.71 84.46 5.97
C PHE A 169 5.52 85.29 6.45
N GLN A 170 4.67 84.74 7.33
CA GLN A 170 3.55 85.47 7.90
C GLN A 170 4.01 86.67 8.74
N VAL A 171 5.08 86.50 9.54
CA VAL A 171 5.71 87.62 10.28
C VAL A 171 6.27 88.66 9.31
N LEU A 172 6.99 88.23 8.27
CA LEU A 172 7.55 89.15 7.26
C LEU A 172 6.45 89.93 6.55
N LEU A 173 5.36 89.25 6.14
CA LEU A 173 4.21 89.86 5.48
C LEU A 173 3.55 90.90 6.39
N SER A 174 3.37 90.59 7.67
CA SER A 174 2.83 91.55 8.65
C SER A 174 3.74 92.77 8.84
N ALA A 175 5.06 92.59 8.83
CA ALA A 175 6.02 93.69 8.93
C ALA A 175 6.02 94.57 7.67
N VAL A 176 5.88 93.97 6.48
CA VAL A 176 5.71 94.70 5.22
C VAL A 176 4.42 95.52 5.24
N GLN A 177 3.29 94.94 5.66
CA GLN A 177 2.01 95.66 5.81
C GLN A 177 2.11 96.82 6.82
N GLN A 178 2.79 96.62 7.95
CA GLN A 178 3.05 97.67 8.94
C GLN A 178 3.94 98.80 8.39
N LEU A 179 4.96 98.47 7.59
CA LEU A 179 5.79 99.47 6.93
C LEU A 179 5.03 100.21 5.82
N GLN A 180 4.17 99.53 5.06
CA GLN A 180 3.31 100.14 4.04
C GLN A 180 2.33 101.14 4.67
N SER A 181 1.69 100.77 5.79
CA SER A 181 0.81 101.67 6.55
C SER A 181 1.56 102.85 7.20
N LEU A 182 2.78 102.66 7.69
CA LEU A 182 3.64 103.75 8.18
C LEU A 182 4.11 104.71 7.07
N ASN A 183 4.30 104.21 5.85
CA ASN A 183 4.80 104.99 4.73
C ASN A 183 3.69 105.73 3.96
N GLY A 184 2.45 105.76 4.50
CA GLY A 184 1.33 106.54 3.98
C GLY A 184 0.86 106.14 2.58
N LYS A 185 1.25 104.96 2.11
CA LYS A 185 0.71 104.35 0.89
C LYS A 185 -0.31 103.30 1.30
N ASP A 186 -1.51 103.77 1.64
CA ASP A 186 -2.71 102.96 1.52
C ASP A 186 -2.95 102.74 0.02
N GLU A 187 -2.20 101.83 -0.60
CA GLU A 187 -2.62 101.20 -1.84
C GLU A 187 -2.98 99.76 -1.51
N GLU A 188 -4.30 99.55 -1.56
CA GLU A 188 -5.13 98.34 -1.69
C GLU A 188 -4.64 97.00 -1.09
N PRO A 189 -5.54 96.24 -0.46
CA PRO A 189 -5.20 94.96 0.12
C PRO A 189 -4.65 94.03 -0.98
N LEU A 190 -3.38 93.64 -0.85
CA LEU A 190 -2.84 92.52 -1.61
C LEU A 190 -3.72 91.31 -1.29
N GLU A 191 -4.51 90.90 -2.29
CA GLU A 191 -5.38 89.73 -2.23
C GLU A 191 -4.65 88.58 -1.56
N GLU A 192 -5.32 87.97 -0.58
CA GLU A 192 -4.94 86.70 0.02
C GLU A 192 -4.86 85.66 -1.09
N GLY A 193 -3.68 85.53 -1.69
CA GLY A 193 -3.36 84.45 -2.62
C GLY A 193 -3.34 83.13 -1.87
N GLU A 194 -4.53 82.54 -1.78
CA GLU A 194 -4.85 81.12 -1.67
C GLU A 194 -3.78 80.26 -0.98
N MET A 195 -3.73 80.33 0.36
CA MET A 195 -3.12 79.29 1.21
C MET A 195 -3.95 77.98 1.27
N GLN A 196 -4.99 77.84 0.44
CA GLN A 196 -5.94 76.72 0.47
C GLN A 196 -5.47 75.49 -0.33
N GLU A 197 -4.41 75.57 -1.14
CA GLU A 197 -3.91 74.41 -1.89
C GLU A 197 -3.06 73.44 -1.06
N ALA A 198 -2.60 73.83 0.13
CA ALA A 198 -1.82 72.96 1.00
C ALA A 198 -2.68 71.95 1.79
N GLU A 199 -3.95 72.28 2.08
CA GLU A 199 -4.85 71.43 2.86
C GLU A 199 -5.41 70.27 2.01
N LYS A 200 -5.64 70.49 0.70
CA LYS A 200 -6.06 69.42 -0.23
C LYS A 200 -5.00 68.35 -0.51
N LEU A 201 -3.73 68.64 -0.26
CA LEU A 201 -2.63 67.68 -0.48
C LEU A 201 -2.40 66.75 0.72
N GLU A 202 -2.91 67.11 1.89
CA GLU A 202 -2.87 66.27 3.09
C GLU A 202 -3.99 65.20 3.04
N ASP A 203 -5.20 65.60 2.62
CA ASP A 203 -6.36 64.68 2.45
C ASP A 203 -6.13 63.59 1.38
N LEU A 204 -5.44 63.90 0.27
CA LEU A 204 -5.12 62.91 -0.76
C LEU A 204 -4.12 61.84 -0.28
N SER A 205 -3.34 62.12 0.76
CA SER A 205 -2.41 61.14 1.34
C SER A 205 -3.06 60.18 2.34
N GLU A 206 -4.18 60.59 2.95
CA GLU A 206 -4.96 59.73 3.84
C GLU A 206 -5.89 58.79 3.07
N GLU A 207 -6.50 59.24 1.96
CA GLU A 207 -7.35 58.38 1.12
C GLU A 207 -6.56 57.28 0.36
N ASP A 208 -5.36 57.57 -0.15
CA ASP A 208 -4.52 56.58 -0.85
C ASP A 208 -3.94 55.50 0.10
N THR A 209 -3.87 55.78 1.41
CA THR A 209 -3.41 54.81 2.41
C THR A 209 -4.49 53.75 2.72
N ILE A 210 -5.77 54.06 2.50
CA ILE A 210 -6.89 53.14 2.79
C ILE A 210 -7.17 52.20 1.58
N MET A 211 -6.92 52.64 0.35
CA MET A 211 -7.19 51.85 -0.87
C MET A 211 -6.15 50.76 -1.17
N SER A 212 -5.07 50.64 -0.41
CA SER A 212 -4.01 49.63 -0.61
C SER A 212 -3.99 48.49 0.41
N MET A 213 -5.02 48.39 1.26
CA MET A 213 -5.16 47.35 2.29
C MET A 213 -6.36 46.39 2.11
N GLU A 214 -7.05 46.42 0.98
CA GLU A 214 -7.99 45.35 0.55
C GLU A 214 -7.39 44.52 -0.61
#